data_AF-A0A6U9NLP1-F1
#
_entry.id   AF-A0A6U9NLP1-F1
#
_cell.length_a   1.000
_cell.length_b   1.000
_cell.length_c   1.000
_cell.angle_alpha   90.00
_cell.angle_beta   90.00
_cell.angle_gamma   90.00
#
_symmetry.space_group_name_H-M   'P 1'
#
loop_
_entity.id
_entity.type
_entity.pdbx_description
1 polymer ?
#
loop_
_entity_poly.entity_id
_entity_poly.type
_entity_poly.pdbx_seq_one_letter_code
_entity_poly.pdbx_strand_id
1 'polypeptide(L)'
;VRQMAAAVPSQPSARKQDAGCIARAVACSQTCLSFNKHSSSPFVGLCMPATKGPVLDNTAMSEMADIRNTHLGPYPLAALKAASKAKGVTVNSVLLSCAAGAMRAYAASRPGGSGDLPLQVAIPFNFKVPDVDNPERMRANNDFSTLLVSVPQEGVDASGAVDPQAWGLAVAAGAALASDSLSLLPMPVVAWMLRNAAKAISFVFSNVYGAAFGDSFVSVGTGVTKKVRAYAYGCPSSCVRVFVLVNSHGPDVHVGLSVDASVVEDRDALARLLNERILEVCGTSGPLREAQCCSPLLPK
;
A
#
# COMPACT_ATOMS: atom_id res chain seq x y z
N VAL A 1 31.82 -57.84 10.23
CA VAL A 1 31.39 -57.58 8.84
C VAL A 1 30.45 -56.38 8.85
N ARG A 2 31.03 -55.17 8.80
CA ARG A 2 30.33 -53.89 8.60
C ARG A 2 30.51 -53.55 7.12
N GLN A 3 29.43 -53.30 6.39
CA GLN A 3 29.50 -52.68 5.07
C GLN A 3 28.72 -51.36 5.10
N MET A 4 29.47 -50.27 4.98
CA MET A 4 28.99 -48.93 4.68
C MET A 4 28.60 -48.92 3.20
N ALA A 5 27.34 -48.63 2.90
CA ALA A 5 26.94 -48.17 1.57
C ALA A 5 26.84 -46.65 1.61
N ALA A 6 27.80 -45.99 0.96
CA ALA A 6 27.77 -44.56 0.73
C ALA A 6 26.62 -44.22 -0.22
N ALA A 7 25.70 -43.36 0.23
CA ALA A 7 24.65 -42.81 -0.61
C ALA A 7 25.29 -41.87 -1.65
N VAL A 8 25.14 -42.21 -2.93
CA VAL A 8 25.54 -41.37 -4.05
C VAL A 8 24.60 -40.14 -4.06
N PRO A 9 25.12 -38.89 -4.04
CA PRO A 9 24.27 -37.71 -4.15
C PRO A 9 23.62 -37.68 -5.52
N SER A 10 22.30 -37.80 -5.55
CA SER A 10 21.51 -37.66 -6.78
C SER A 10 21.74 -36.28 -7.38
N GLN A 11 22.30 -36.21 -8.58
CA GLN A 11 22.45 -34.95 -9.30
C GLN A 11 21.07 -34.31 -9.52
N PRO A 12 20.89 -33.01 -9.19
CA PRO A 12 19.64 -32.32 -9.47
C PRO A 12 19.39 -32.33 -10.98
N SER A 13 18.19 -32.77 -11.38
CA SER A 13 17.82 -32.88 -12.79
C SER A 13 17.93 -31.53 -13.50
N ALA A 14 18.53 -31.51 -14.70
CA ALA A 14 18.78 -30.32 -15.52
C ALA A 14 17.55 -29.38 -15.65
N ARG A 15 16.34 -29.95 -15.67
CA ARG A 15 15.07 -29.21 -15.74
C ARG A 15 14.82 -28.26 -14.56
N LYS A 16 15.38 -28.54 -13.36
CA LYS A 16 15.31 -27.64 -12.20
C LYS A 16 16.33 -26.51 -12.28
N GLN A 17 17.47 -26.74 -12.95
CA GLN A 17 18.49 -25.70 -13.15
C GLN A 17 18.02 -24.65 -14.16
N ASP A 18 17.39 -25.07 -15.26
CA ASP A 18 16.86 -24.16 -16.29
C ASP A 18 15.76 -23.24 -15.75
N ALA A 19 14.84 -23.78 -14.94
CA ALA A 19 13.80 -22.99 -14.29
C ALA A 19 14.37 -21.92 -13.33
N GLY A 20 15.47 -22.24 -12.64
CA GLY A 20 16.18 -21.30 -11.77
C GLY A 20 16.87 -20.17 -12.53
N CYS A 21 17.47 -20.47 -13.69
CA CYS A 21 18.09 -19.48 -14.55
C CYS A 21 17.06 -18.49 -15.12
N ILE A 22 15.92 -18.99 -15.61
CA ILE A 22 14.84 -18.14 -16.14
C ILE A 22 14.28 -17.24 -15.03
N ALA A 23 14.00 -17.79 -13.84
CA ALA A 23 13.47 -17.00 -12.72
C ALA A 23 14.42 -15.86 -12.29
N ARG A 24 15.74 -16.13 -12.26
CA ARG A 24 16.75 -15.11 -11.96
C ARG A 24 16.82 -14.03 -13.04
N ALA A 25 16.75 -14.41 -14.31
CA ALA A 25 16.75 -13.46 -15.42
C ALA A 25 15.50 -12.55 -15.37
N VAL A 26 14.32 -13.11 -15.07
CA VAL A 26 13.08 -12.33 -14.89
C VAL A 26 13.21 -11.36 -13.72
N ALA A 27 13.69 -11.82 -12.56
CA ALA A 27 13.88 -10.96 -11.39
C ALA A 27 14.90 -9.84 -11.65
N CYS A 28 15.99 -10.13 -12.36
CA CYS A 28 16.98 -9.13 -12.76
C CYS A 28 16.35 -8.08 -13.68
N SER A 29 15.61 -8.51 -14.70
CA SER A 29 14.88 -7.60 -15.61
C SER A 29 13.89 -6.71 -14.86
N GLN A 30 13.08 -7.28 -13.97
CA GLN A 30 12.14 -6.53 -13.12
C GLN A 30 12.84 -5.50 -12.23
N THR A 31 14.00 -5.86 -11.67
CA THR A 31 14.82 -4.95 -10.86
C THR A 31 15.32 -3.77 -11.69
N CYS A 32 15.87 -4.02 -12.88
CA CYS A 32 16.34 -2.99 -13.80
C CYS A 32 15.21 -2.07 -14.29
N LEU A 33 14.06 -2.65 -14.66
CA LEU A 33 12.89 -1.88 -15.07
C LEU A 33 12.38 -1.00 -13.94
N SER A 34 12.33 -1.52 -12.71
CA SER A 34 11.94 -0.75 -11.53
C SER A 34 12.94 0.37 -11.24
N PHE A 35 14.24 0.10 -11.28
CA PHE A 35 15.27 1.12 -11.10
C PHE A 35 15.11 2.27 -12.09
N ASN A 36 14.96 1.96 -13.38
CA ASN A 36 14.75 2.96 -14.43
C ASN A 36 13.46 3.75 -14.22
N LYS A 37 12.35 3.09 -13.85
CA LYS A 37 11.07 3.74 -13.55
C LYS A 37 11.20 4.74 -12.41
N HIS A 38 11.82 4.36 -11.31
CA HIS A 38 11.94 5.23 -10.13
C HIS A 38 12.93 6.37 -10.40
N SER A 39 14.05 6.11 -11.08
CA SER A 39 15.04 7.13 -11.45
C SER A 39 14.48 8.17 -12.44
N SER A 40 13.60 7.75 -13.35
CA SER A 40 12.97 8.65 -14.33
C SER A 40 11.70 9.34 -13.81
N SER A 41 11.12 8.90 -12.69
CA SER A 41 9.87 9.45 -12.15
C SER A 41 9.86 10.97 -11.92
N PRO A 42 10.97 11.64 -11.54
CA PRO A 42 10.97 13.10 -11.43
C PRO A 42 10.77 13.79 -12.78
N PHE A 43 11.34 13.23 -13.86
CA PHE A 43 11.16 13.78 -15.21
C PHE A 43 9.76 13.52 -15.74
N VAL A 44 9.19 12.35 -15.44
CA VAL A 44 7.79 12.06 -15.76
C VAL A 44 6.89 13.07 -15.05
N GLY A 45 7.03 13.28 -13.74
CA GLY A 45 6.18 14.25 -13.02
C GLY A 45 6.45 15.71 -13.37
N LEU A 46 7.62 16.04 -13.94
CA LEU A 46 7.92 17.37 -14.48
C LEU A 46 7.24 17.59 -15.84
N CYS A 47 7.40 16.66 -16.78
CA CYS A 47 6.96 16.79 -18.17
C CYS A 47 5.52 16.34 -18.40
N MET A 48 5.04 15.40 -17.58
CA MET A 48 3.74 14.73 -17.66
C MET A 48 3.15 14.61 -16.25
N PRO A 49 2.91 15.74 -15.55
CA PRO A 49 2.28 15.68 -14.23
C PRO A 49 0.90 15.03 -14.33
N ALA A 50 0.48 14.33 -13.28
CA ALA A 50 -0.88 13.81 -13.23
C ALA A 50 -1.87 14.97 -13.35
N THR A 51 -2.88 14.80 -14.22
CA THR A 51 -3.90 15.81 -14.44
C THR A 51 -4.65 16.08 -13.14
N LYS A 52 -4.79 17.36 -12.78
CA LYS A 52 -5.61 17.76 -11.64
C LYS A 52 -7.04 17.25 -11.81
N GLY A 53 -7.63 16.72 -10.74
CA GLY A 53 -8.94 16.11 -10.79
C GLY A 53 -9.56 15.90 -9.40
N PRO A 54 -10.72 15.23 -9.33
CA PRO A 54 -11.51 15.07 -8.10
C PRO A 54 -10.83 14.33 -6.94
N VAL A 55 -9.72 13.64 -7.23
CA VAL A 55 -8.94 12.85 -6.26
C VAL A 55 -7.44 13.09 -6.44
N LEU A 56 -7.06 14.08 -7.27
CA LEU A 56 -5.68 14.40 -7.64
C LEU A 56 -5.45 15.91 -7.61
N ASP A 57 -4.45 16.36 -6.86
CA ASP A 57 -3.92 17.72 -7.01
C ASP A 57 -2.41 17.67 -6.85
N ASN A 58 -1.70 18.28 -7.80
CA ASN A 58 -0.23 18.24 -7.88
C ASN A 58 0.41 19.55 -7.36
N THR A 59 -0.40 20.37 -6.66
CA THR A 59 -0.01 21.62 -6.00
C THR A 59 0.90 21.41 -4.79
N ALA A 60 1.50 22.48 -4.27
CA ALA A 60 2.48 22.41 -3.19
C ALA A 60 1.88 21.91 -1.85
N MET A 61 2.72 21.39 -0.93
CA MET A 61 2.28 20.98 0.42
C MET A 61 1.64 22.12 1.22
N SER A 62 2.18 23.33 1.08
CA SER A 62 1.69 24.52 1.80
C SER A 62 0.25 24.89 1.44
N GLU A 63 -0.32 24.26 0.42
CA GLU A 63 -1.69 24.49 -0.07
C GLU A 63 -2.66 23.39 0.39
N MET A 64 -2.23 22.45 1.25
CA MET A 64 -3.16 21.51 1.87
C MET A 64 -4.13 22.26 2.79
N ALA A 65 -5.43 22.07 2.57
CA ALA A 65 -6.46 22.89 3.20
C ALA A 65 -6.90 22.32 4.56
N ASP A 66 -7.35 21.06 4.56
CA ASP A 66 -7.87 20.38 5.75
C ASP A 66 -7.86 18.87 5.54
N ILE A 67 -7.02 18.16 6.31
CA ILE A 67 -6.89 16.71 6.25
C ILE A 67 -7.81 16.07 7.29
N ARG A 68 -8.82 15.32 6.85
CA ARG A 68 -9.65 14.50 7.71
C ARG A 68 -9.27 13.04 7.59
N ASN A 69 -9.24 12.38 8.74
CA ASN A 69 -8.94 10.96 8.87
C ASN A 69 -10.23 10.22 9.23
N THR A 70 -10.61 9.29 8.37
CA THR A 70 -11.77 8.44 8.57
C THR A 70 -11.29 7.01 8.77
N HIS A 71 -11.72 6.40 9.87
CA HIS A 71 -11.50 4.98 10.13
C HIS A 71 -12.65 4.15 9.56
N LEU A 72 -12.31 3.05 8.91
CA LEU A 72 -13.22 2.09 8.29
C LEU A 72 -12.95 0.68 8.84
N GLY A 73 -14.02 -0.09 9.04
CA GLY A 73 -13.98 -1.45 9.61
C GLY A 73 -14.40 -1.50 11.09
N PRO A 74 -14.14 -2.62 11.79
CA PRO A 74 -13.31 -3.77 11.38
C PRO A 74 -13.94 -4.60 10.25
N TYR A 75 -13.07 -5.14 9.39
CA TYR A 75 -13.41 -6.11 8.35
C TYR A 75 -12.85 -7.49 8.68
N PRO A 76 -13.57 -8.60 8.44
CA PRO A 76 -13.06 -9.93 8.75
C PRO A 76 -11.87 -10.31 7.84
N LEU A 77 -10.68 -10.50 8.41
CA LEU A 77 -9.48 -10.90 7.67
C LEU A 77 -9.68 -12.23 6.93
N ALA A 78 -10.45 -13.16 7.52
CA ALA A 78 -10.77 -14.43 6.90
C ALA A 78 -11.56 -14.27 5.59
N ALA A 79 -12.51 -13.35 5.54
CA ALA A 79 -13.31 -13.07 4.34
C ALA A 79 -12.43 -12.47 3.23
N LEU A 80 -11.56 -11.50 3.58
CA LEU A 80 -10.62 -10.90 2.64
C LEU A 80 -9.61 -11.93 2.09
N LYS A 81 -9.11 -12.84 2.92
CA LYS A 81 -8.24 -13.96 2.49
C LYS A 81 -8.98 -14.93 1.56
N ALA A 82 -10.25 -15.22 1.83
CA ALA A 82 -11.06 -16.06 0.96
C ALA A 82 -11.27 -15.40 -0.41
N ALA A 83 -11.61 -14.11 -0.43
CA ALA A 83 -11.77 -13.34 -1.66
C ALA A 83 -10.46 -13.24 -2.46
N SER A 84 -9.32 -13.02 -1.79
CA SER A 84 -8.02 -12.97 -2.46
C SER A 84 -7.64 -14.32 -3.08
N LYS A 85 -7.89 -15.42 -2.36
CA LYS A 85 -7.68 -16.78 -2.86
C LYS A 85 -8.56 -17.08 -4.08
N ALA A 86 -9.84 -16.72 -4.03
CA ALA A 86 -10.77 -16.91 -5.15
C ALA A 86 -10.34 -16.16 -6.41
N LYS A 87 -9.71 -15.00 -6.26
CA LYS A 87 -9.19 -14.17 -7.36
C LYS A 87 -7.74 -14.50 -7.76
N GLY A 88 -7.06 -15.42 -7.06
CA GLY A 88 -5.65 -15.73 -7.31
C GLY A 88 -4.69 -14.58 -7.03
N VAL A 89 -5.05 -13.65 -6.14
CA VAL A 89 -4.26 -12.45 -5.79
C VAL A 89 -4.03 -12.34 -4.28
N THR A 90 -3.28 -11.32 -3.87
CA THR A 90 -3.02 -11.04 -2.44
C THR A 90 -4.15 -10.23 -1.81
N VAL A 91 -4.26 -10.25 -0.47
CA VAL A 91 -5.20 -9.38 0.26
C VAL A 91 -4.93 -7.90 -0.03
N ASN A 92 -3.66 -7.50 -0.15
CA ASN A 92 -3.29 -6.15 -0.53
C ASN A 92 -3.82 -5.80 -1.92
N SER A 93 -3.71 -6.70 -2.90
CA SER A 93 -4.20 -6.47 -4.27
C SER A 93 -5.71 -6.20 -4.25
N VAL A 94 -6.45 -6.97 -3.45
CA VAL A 94 -7.89 -6.78 -3.26
C VAL A 94 -8.20 -5.41 -2.66
N LEU A 95 -7.56 -5.05 -1.55
CA LEU A 95 -7.81 -3.77 -0.88
C LEU A 95 -7.38 -2.56 -1.72
N LEU A 96 -6.27 -2.67 -2.47
CA LEU A 96 -5.84 -1.64 -3.40
C LEU A 96 -6.85 -1.47 -4.54
N SER A 97 -7.39 -2.57 -5.08
CA SER A 97 -8.47 -2.49 -6.08
C SER A 97 -9.74 -1.85 -5.51
N CYS A 98 -10.11 -2.15 -4.26
CA CYS A 98 -11.23 -1.46 -3.60
C CYS A 98 -10.97 0.05 -3.48
N ALA A 99 -9.78 0.45 -3.04
CA ALA A 99 -9.36 1.85 -2.94
C ALA A 99 -9.43 2.55 -4.30
N ALA A 100 -8.79 1.99 -5.33
CA ALA A 100 -8.79 2.55 -6.67
C ALA A 100 -10.20 2.66 -7.27
N GLY A 101 -11.02 1.62 -7.10
CA GLY A 101 -12.41 1.64 -7.54
C GLY A 101 -13.25 2.71 -6.82
N ALA A 102 -13.02 2.94 -5.54
CA ALA A 102 -13.67 4.01 -4.79
C ALA A 102 -13.26 5.40 -5.30
N MET A 103 -11.98 5.62 -5.57
CA MET A 103 -11.48 6.86 -6.17
C MET A 103 -12.13 7.14 -7.53
N ARG A 104 -12.24 6.12 -8.39
CA ARG A 104 -12.88 6.22 -9.71
C ARG A 104 -14.37 6.49 -9.61
N ALA A 105 -15.08 5.78 -8.73
CA ALA A 105 -16.50 6.00 -8.49
C ALA A 105 -16.76 7.41 -7.96
N TYR A 106 -15.90 7.89 -7.05
CA TYR A 106 -15.98 9.26 -6.55
C TYR A 106 -15.77 10.27 -7.68
N ALA A 107 -14.70 10.11 -8.48
CA ALA A 107 -14.41 10.98 -9.61
C ALA A 107 -15.55 11.00 -10.64
N ALA A 108 -16.12 9.85 -10.98
CA ALA A 108 -17.27 9.74 -11.90
C ALA A 108 -18.55 10.42 -11.36
N SER A 109 -18.70 10.51 -10.04
CA SER A 109 -19.86 11.15 -9.40
C SER A 109 -19.78 12.69 -9.39
N ARG A 110 -18.65 13.28 -9.82
CA ARG A 110 -18.47 14.74 -9.82
C ARG A 110 -18.87 15.35 -11.16
N PRO A 111 -19.32 16.62 -11.18
CA PRO A 111 -19.64 17.32 -12.43
C PRO A 111 -18.46 17.29 -13.41
N GLY A 112 -18.68 16.79 -14.63
CA GLY A 112 -17.63 16.67 -15.65
C GLY A 112 -16.54 15.62 -15.34
N GLY A 113 -16.71 14.83 -14.30
CA GLY A 113 -15.77 13.79 -13.92
C GLY A 113 -15.89 12.52 -14.76
N SER A 114 -14.77 11.82 -14.92
CA SER A 114 -14.72 10.50 -15.56
C SER A 114 -14.25 9.46 -14.54
N GLY A 115 -14.82 8.26 -14.60
CA GLY A 115 -14.31 7.10 -13.87
C GLY A 115 -13.03 6.54 -14.47
N ASP A 116 -12.66 6.98 -15.68
CA ASP A 116 -11.49 6.53 -16.42
C ASP A 116 -10.20 7.24 -15.99
N LEU A 117 -9.95 7.26 -14.68
CA LEU A 117 -8.80 7.94 -14.10
C LEU A 117 -7.58 7.00 -14.13
N PRO A 118 -6.50 7.34 -14.85
CA PRO A 118 -5.23 6.64 -14.68
C PRO A 118 -4.72 6.91 -13.26
N LEU A 119 -4.52 5.85 -12.50
CA LEU A 119 -4.09 5.93 -11.10
C LEU A 119 -2.67 5.39 -10.98
N GLN A 120 -1.78 6.21 -10.43
CA GLN A 120 -0.44 5.80 -10.03
C GLN A 120 -0.32 5.90 -8.51
N VAL A 121 0.04 4.80 -7.88
CA VAL A 121 -0.04 4.64 -6.43
C VAL A 121 1.36 4.50 -5.87
N ALA A 122 1.65 5.26 -4.82
CA ALA A 122 2.87 5.11 -4.06
C ALA A 122 2.65 4.10 -2.94
N ILE A 123 3.51 3.08 -2.87
CA ILE A 123 3.34 1.93 -1.98
C ILE A 123 4.64 1.69 -1.23
N PRO A 124 4.71 2.03 0.07
CA PRO A 124 5.85 1.68 0.90
C PRO A 124 5.98 0.15 0.99
N PHE A 125 7.14 -0.37 0.63
CA PHE A 125 7.50 -1.78 0.75
C PHE A 125 8.55 -1.93 1.84
N ASN A 126 8.20 -2.66 2.90
CA ASN A 126 9.11 -2.94 4.00
C ASN A 126 9.93 -4.19 3.69
N PHE A 127 11.27 -4.09 3.73
CA PHE A 127 12.16 -5.23 3.51
C PHE A 127 12.28 -6.14 4.74
N LYS A 128 11.84 -5.66 5.91
CA LYS A 128 11.89 -6.46 7.12
C LYS A 128 10.89 -7.59 7.11
N VAL A 129 11.40 -8.74 7.51
CA VAL A 129 10.59 -9.86 7.97
C VAL A 129 10.70 -9.87 9.50
N PRO A 130 9.61 -9.59 10.24
CA PRO A 130 9.60 -9.69 11.69
C PRO A 130 10.00 -11.10 12.14
N ASP A 131 10.81 -11.17 13.19
CA ASP A 131 11.41 -12.41 13.68
C ASP A 131 11.47 -12.35 15.21
N VAL A 132 10.57 -13.08 15.87
CA VAL A 132 10.41 -13.03 17.33
C VAL A 132 11.66 -13.52 18.05
N ASP A 133 12.42 -14.42 17.42
CA ASP A 133 13.64 -14.98 17.97
C ASP A 133 14.85 -14.05 17.75
N ASN A 134 14.68 -12.95 17.01
CA ASN A 134 15.73 -11.98 16.73
C ASN A 134 15.28 -10.53 17.06
N PRO A 135 15.57 -10.04 18.28
CA PRO A 135 15.19 -8.70 18.72
C PRO A 135 15.68 -7.56 17.81
N GLU A 136 16.80 -7.71 17.10
CA GLU A 136 17.29 -6.72 16.13
C GLU A 136 16.32 -6.57 14.94
N ARG A 137 15.72 -7.67 14.49
CA ARG A 137 14.71 -7.68 13.42
C ARG A 137 13.35 -7.17 13.89
N MET A 138 13.15 -7.06 15.20
CA MET A 138 11.97 -6.47 15.84
C MET A 138 12.13 -4.98 16.13
N ARG A 139 13.32 -4.38 15.91
CA ARG A 139 13.56 -2.95 16.16
C ARG A 139 12.72 -2.07 15.23
N ALA A 140 12.20 -0.98 15.79
CA ALA A 140 11.59 0.11 15.04
C ALA A 140 12.67 0.93 14.31
N ASN A 141 13.20 0.37 13.23
CA ASN A 141 13.96 1.12 12.22
C ASN A 141 13.21 1.08 10.89
N ASN A 142 13.48 2.05 10.03
CA ASN A 142 12.87 2.16 8.72
C ASN A 142 13.78 1.50 7.68
N ASP A 143 13.33 0.39 7.11
CA ASP A 143 13.96 -0.26 5.96
C ASP A 143 12.87 -0.45 4.90
N PHE A 144 12.57 0.62 4.18
CA PHE A 144 11.51 0.64 3.18
C PHE A 144 11.97 1.32 1.89
N SER A 145 11.44 0.84 0.76
CA SER A 145 11.43 1.58 -0.50
C SER A 145 10.00 2.00 -0.83
N THR A 146 9.81 3.05 -1.62
CA THR A 146 8.49 3.42 -2.12
C THR A 146 8.36 2.99 -3.57
N LEU A 147 7.42 2.09 -3.82
CA LEU A 147 7.07 1.58 -5.13
C LEU A 147 6.09 2.52 -5.81
N LEU A 148 6.30 2.82 -7.09
CA LEU A 148 5.30 3.45 -7.95
C LEU A 148 4.57 2.37 -8.75
N VAL A 149 3.29 2.16 -8.48
CA VAL A 149 2.46 1.11 -9.11
C VAL A 149 1.34 1.75 -9.91
N SER A 150 1.25 1.41 -11.20
CA SER A 150 0.12 1.84 -12.02
C SER A 150 -1.05 0.88 -11.78
N VAL A 151 -2.23 1.40 -11.48
CA VAL A 151 -3.43 0.59 -11.21
C VAL A 151 -4.24 0.47 -12.50
N PRO A 152 -4.55 -0.75 -12.96
CA PRO A 152 -5.29 -0.95 -14.21
C PRO A 152 -6.71 -0.40 -14.11
N GLN A 153 -7.24 0.08 -15.24
CA GLN A 153 -8.62 0.58 -15.36
C GLN A 153 -9.62 -0.59 -15.29
N GLU A 154 -10.77 -0.37 -14.64
CA GLU A 154 -11.84 -1.36 -14.59
C GLU A 154 -12.39 -1.58 -16.01
N GLY A 155 -12.48 -2.84 -16.47
CA GLY A 155 -12.99 -3.19 -17.80
C GLY A 155 -11.91 -3.40 -18.89
N VAL A 156 -10.68 -2.94 -18.67
CA VAL A 156 -9.53 -3.23 -19.56
C VAL A 156 -8.86 -4.55 -19.17
N ASP A 157 -8.71 -4.78 -17.86
CA ASP A 157 -8.19 -6.04 -17.32
C ASP A 157 -9.32 -6.88 -16.72
N ALA A 158 -9.46 -8.13 -17.20
CA ALA A 158 -10.55 -9.04 -16.81
C ALA A 158 -10.65 -9.33 -15.30
N SER A 159 -9.58 -9.11 -14.54
CA SER A 159 -9.55 -9.28 -13.08
C SER A 159 -9.82 -7.99 -12.29
N GLY A 160 -9.65 -6.81 -12.90
CA GLY A 160 -9.62 -5.51 -12.22
C GLY A 160 -8.60 -5.42 -11.08
N ALA A 161 -7.69 -6.40 -10.98
CA ALA A 161 -6.81 -6.60 -9.85
C ALA A 161 -5.40 -6.12 -10.19
N VAL A 162 -4.78 -5.40 -9.25
CA VAL A 162 -3.37 -5.02 -9.38
C VAL A 162 -2.51 -6.28 -9.35
N ASP A 163 -1.71 -6.46 -10.41
CA ASP A 163 -0.77 -7.58 -10.55
C ASP A 163 0.11 -7.68 -9.30
N PRO A 164 0.05 -8.81 -8.54
CA PRO A 164 0.90 -9.02 -7.39
C PRO A 164 2.39 -8.94 -7.69
N GLN A 165 2.84 -9.12 -8.94
CA GLN A 165 4.23 -8.98 -9.31
C GLN A 165 4.67 -7.52 -9.41
N ALA A 166 3.73 -6.59 -9.68
CA ALA A 166 4.01 -5.16 -9.83
C ALA A 166 4.53 -4.49 -8.54
N TRP A 167 4.42 -5.16 -7.39
CA TRP A 167 4.99 -4.73 -6.12
C TRP A 167 5.78 -5.83 -5.39
N GLY A 168 6.36 -6.77 -6.15
CA GLY A 168 7.18 -7.84 -5.60
C GLY A 168 8.58 -7.39 -5.17
N LEU A 169 9.34 -8.31 -4.54
CA LEU A 169 10.68 -8.04 -4.01
C LEU A 169 11.66 -7.50 -5.06
N ALA A 170 11.64 -8.03 -6.29
CA ALA A 170 12.53 -7.56 -7.36
C ALA A 170 12.24 -6.10 -7.74
N VAL A 171 10.96 -5.73 -7.80
CA VAL A 171 10.55 -4.34 -8.04
C VAL A 171 10.96 -3.46 -6.86
N ALA A 172 10.76 -3.91 -5.63
CA ALA A 172 11.16 -3.20 -4.43
C ALA A 172 12.68 -2.97 -4.36
N ALA A 173 13.48 -3.98 -4.73
CA ALA A 173 14.93 -3.87 -4.80
C ALA A 173 15.37 -2.80 -5.83
N GLY A 174 14.75 -2.76 -7.01
CA GLY A 174 15.05 -1.73 -8.00
C GLY A 174 14.70 -0.32 -7.51
N ALA A 175 13.58 -0.18 -6.79
CA ALA A 175 13.18 1.09 -6.18
C ALA A 175 14.12 1.53 -5.04
N ALA A 176 14.61 0.57 -4.24
CA ALA A 176 15.61 0.82 -3.21
C ALA A 176 16.93 1.30 -3.83
N LEU A 177 17.44 0.58 -4.84
CA LEU A 177 18.67 0.97 -5.55
C LEU A 177 18.57 2.38 -6.16
N ALA A 178 17.39 2.73 -6.71
CA ALA A 178 17.16 4.08 -7.19
C ALA A 178 17.22 5.09 -6.05
N SER A 179 16.52 4.83 -4.93
CA SER A 179 16.52 5.70 -3.74
C SER A 179 17.92 5.89 -3.15
N ASP A 180 18.70 4.81 -3.05
CA ASP A 180 20.09 4.84 -2.58
C ASP A 180 20.97 5.68 -3.52
N SER A 181 20.79 5.52 -4.84
CA SER A 181 21.51 6.32 -5.84
C SER A 181 21.17 7.81 -5.73
N LEU A 182 19.89 8.14 -5.49
CA LEU A 182 19.45 9.52 -5.27
C LEU A 182 20.03 10.12 -3.98
N SER A 183 20.28 9.30 -2.95
CA SER A 183 20.85 9.77 -1.68
C SER A 183 22.28 10.31 -1.80
N LEU A 184 22.97 9.99 -2.90
CA LEU A 184 24.31 10.49 -3.20
C LEU A 184 24.31 11.90 -3.81
N LEU A 185 23.14 12.42 -4.19
CA LEU A 185 22.99 13.73 -4.80
C LEU A 185 22.89 14.85 -3.76
N PRO A 186 23.26 16.10 -4.10
CA PRO A 186 23.06 17.24 -3.22
C PRO A 186 21.58 17.41 -2.81
N MET A 187 21.33 17.74 -1.55
CA MET A 187 19.96 17.87 -1.01
C MET A 187 19.01 18.74 -1.82
N PRO A 188 19.42 19.89 -2.43
CA PRO A 188 18.52 20.66 -3.30
C PRO A 188 18.04 19.87 -4.53
N VAL A 189 18.90 19.01 -5.09
CA VAL A 189 18.57 18.13 -6.20
C VAL A 189 17.57 17.07 -5.74
N VAL A 190 17.84 16.41 -4.61
CA VAL A 190 16.91 15.42 -4.02
C VAL A 190 15.53 16.03 -3.77
N ALA A 191 15.48 17.22 -3.16
CA ALA A 191 14.22 17.92 -2.90
C ALA A 191 13.46 18.25 -4.19
N TRP A 192 14.16 18.69 -5.24
CA TRP A 192 13.57 18.91 -6.56
C TRP A 192 13.04 17.60 -7.17
N MET A 193 13.79 16.51 -7.06
CA MET A 193 13.41 15.21 -7.61
C MET A 193 12.16 14.66 -6.92
N LEU A 194 12.13 14.66 -5.59
CA LEU A 194 10.99 14.22 -4.79
C LEU A 194 9.73 15.05 -5.09
N ARG A 195 9.87 16.38 -5.18
CA ARG A 195 8.75 17.27 -5.52
C ARG A 195 8.13 16.93 -6.86
N ASN A 196 8.95 16.67 -7.89
CA ASN A 196 8.41 16.37 -9.21
C ASN A 196 7.89 14.94 -9.31
N ALA A 197 8.58 13.95 -8.73
CA ALA A 197 8.08 12.57 -8.70
C ALA A 197 6.69 12.48 -8.04
N ALA A 198 6.47 13.23 -6.96
CA ALA A 198 5.19 13.25 -6.28
C ALA A 198 4.03 13.76 -7.16
N LYS A 199 4.29 14.59 -8.18
CA LYS A 199 3.25 15.10 -9.10
C LYS A 199 2.66 14.03 -10.00
N ALA A 200 3.32 12.87 -10.12
CA ALA A 200 2.81 11.73 -10.87
C ALA A 200 1.99 10.78 -9.97
N ILE A 201 2.00 10.98 -8.65
CA ILE A 201 1.37 10.08 -7.67
C ILE A 201 -0.06 10.53 -7.40
N SER A 202 -0.98 9.58 -7.52
CA SER A 202 -2.40 9.77 -7.28
C SER A 202 -2.77 9.70 -5.81
N PHE A 203 -2.38 8.61 -5.15
CA PHE A 203 -2.60 8.42 -3.72
C PHE A 203 -1.52 7.50 -3.16
N VAL A 204 -1.36 7.53 -1.84
CA VAL A 204 -0.52 6.57 -1.13
C VAL A 204 -1.39 5.39 -0.69
N PHE A 205 -0.93 4.17 -0.90
CA PHE A 205 -1.50 2.97 -0.31
C PHE A 205 -0.42 2.28 0.51
N SER A 206 -0.62 2.19 1.82
CA SER A 206 0.32 1.54 2.73
C SER A 206 -0.37 0.41 3.48
N ASN A 207 0.38 -0.65 3.76
CA ASN A 207 -0.02 -1.68 4.70
C ASN A 207 1.06 -1.80 5.76
N VAL A 208 0.68 -1.53 7.00
CA VAL A 208 1.55 -1.72 8.16
C VAL A 208 1.05 -2.95 8.90
N TYR A 209 1.94 -3.92 9.09
CA TYR A 209 1.65 -5.06 9.95
C TYR A 209 1.24 -4.55 11.33
N GLY A 210 0.08 -4.97 11.81
CA GLY A 210 -0.31 -4.61 13.16
C GLY A 210 0.50 -5.35 14.22
N ALA A 211 0.18 -5.01 15.47
CA ALA A 211 0.84 -5.62 16.61
C ALA A 211 0.69 -7.15 16.58
N ALA A 212 1.82 -7.85 16.73
CA ALA A 212 1.85 -9.30 16.91
C ALA A 212 1.31 -9.74 18.28
N PHE A 213 1.09 -8.78 19.19
CA PHE A 213 0.52 -9.01 20.51
C PHE A 213 -1.01 -9.15 20.38
N GLY A 214 -1.63 -9.90 21.30
CA GLY A 214 -3.08 -10.17 21.30
C GLY A 214 -3.95 -8.92 21.42
N ASP A 215 -5.25 -9.11 21.61
CA ASP A 215 -6.25 -8.02 21.71
C ASP A 215 -6.14 -7.20 23.01
N SER A 216 -5.07 -7.39 23.79
CA SER A 216 -4.90 -6.77 25.09
C SER A 216 -3.46 -6.32 25.36
N PHE A 217 -3.34 -5.18 26.03
CA PHE A 217 -2.11 -4.70 26.65
C PHE A 217 -2.21 -4.86 28.15
N VAL A 218 -1.16 -5.42 28.75
CA VAL A 218 -0.99 -5.46 30.21
C VAL A 218 -0.02 -4.36 30.59
N SER A 219 -0.48 -3.40 31.38
CA SER A 219 0.40 -2.37 31.95
C SER A 219 1.31 -3.02 33.00
N VAL A 220 2.62 -3.04 32.76
CA VAL A 220 3.60 -3.65 33.69
C VAL A 220 3.54 -3.02 35.09
N GLY A 221 3.32 -1.70 35.17
CA GLY A 221 3.30 -0.99 36.45
C GLY A 221 2.02 -1.16 37.27
N THR A 222 0.91 -1.57 36.64
CA THR A 222 -0.40 -1.64 37.33
C THR A 222 -1.04 -3.03 37.29
N GLY A 223 -0.53 -3.93 36.44
CA GLY A 223 -1.15 -5.23 36.17
C GLY A 223 -2.48 -5.14 35.42
N VAL A 224 -2.95 -3.94 35.07
CA VAL A 224 -4.24 -3.74 34.40
C VAL A 224 -4.13 -4.20 32.95
N THR A 225 -5.00 -5.13 32.58
CA THR A 225 -5.22 -5.57 31.21
C THR A 225 -6.27 -4.68 30.56
N LYS A 226 -5.91 -4.02 29.46
CA LYS A 226 -6.85 -3.27 28.63
C LYS A 226 -6.96 -3.91 27.26
N LYS A 227 -8.20 -4.10 26.79
CA LYS A 227 -8.42 -4.41 25.39
C LYS A 227 -8.01 -3.24 24.53
N VAL A 228 -7.32 -3.53 23.44
CA VAL A 228 -6.88 -2.53 22.48
C VAL A 228 -7.53 -2.78 21.13
N ARG A 229 -7.71 -1.69 20.40
CA ARG A 229 -8.08 -1.75 18.99
C ARG A 229 -7.04 -0.94 18.23
N ALA A 230 -6.59 -1.51 17.11
CA ALA A 230 -5.66 -0.82 16.24
C ALA A 230 -6.44 0.10 15.29
N TYR A 231 -6.03 1.36 15.24
CA TYR A 231 -6.54 2.32 14.27
C TYR A 231 -5.41 2.70 13.33
N ALA A 232 -5.67 2.53 12.03
CA ALA A 232 -4.74 2.94 10.99
C ALA A 232 -4.85 4.46 10.79
N TYR A 233 -3.75 5.18 10.96
CA TYR A 233 -3.61 6.58 10.58
C TYR A 233 -2.31 6.79 9.79
N GLY A 234 -2.41 7.50 8.66
CA GLY A 234 -1.26 7.93 7.86
C GLY A 234 -1.44 9.38 7.42
N CYS A 235 -0.38 10.18 7.45
CA CYS A 235 -0.43 11.54 6.91
C CYS A 235 -0.01 11.54 5.44
N PRO A 236 -0.80 12.12 4.52
CA PRO A 236 -0.32 12.42 3.18
C PRO A 236 0.98 13.25 3.22
N SER A 237 1.90 12.97 2.30
CA SER A 237 3.17 13.70 2.16
C SER A 237 3.25 14.38 0.81
N SER A 238 4.00 15.48 0.72
CA SER A 238 4.26 16.19 -0.53
C SER A 238 2.97 16.67 -1.21
N CYS A 239 2.86 16.58 -2.53
CA CYS A 239 1.63 16.93 -3.24
C CYS A 239 0.56 15.83 -3.20
N VAL A 240 0.75 14.72 -2.47
CA VAL A 240 -0.28 13.66 -2.43
C VAL A 240 -1.37 14.05 -1.43
N ARG A 241 -2.63 13.92 -1.83
CA ARG A 241 -3.80 14.46 -1.10
C ARG A 241 -4.69 13.39 -0.49
N VAL A 242 -4.45 12.14 -0.86
CA VAL A 242 -5.19 10.98 -0.39
C VAL A 242 -4.21 9.90 0.07
N PHE A 243 -4.42 9.39 1.28
CA PHE A 243 -3.64 8.31 1.87
C PHE A 243 -4.58 7.22 2.38
N VAL A 244 -4.38 5.99 1.91
CA VAL A 244 -5.05 4.79 2.40
C VAL A 244 -4.05 3.96 3.20
N LEU A 245 -4.31 3.76 4.49
CA LEU A 245 -3.50 2.91 5.35
C LEU A 245 -4.30 1.68 5.78
N VAL A 246 -3.75 0.51 5.52
CA VAL A 246 -4.28 -0.77 5.99
C VAL A 246 -3.48 -1.21 7.22
N ASN A 247 -4.18 -1.71 8.22
CA ASN A 247 -3.61 -2.35 9.39
C ASN A 247 -4.44 -3.58 9.75
N SER A 248 -3.80 -4.66 10.21
CA SER A 248 -4.48 -5.87 10.68
C SER A 248 -4.21 -6.10 12.15
N HIS A 249 -5.24 -6.40 12.93
CA HIS A 249 -5.09 -6.71 14.36
C HIS A 249 -6.01 -7.86 14.75
N GLY A 250 -5.41 -8.96 15.19
CA GLY A 250 -6.15 -10.20 15.47
C GLY A 250 -6.92 -10.70 14.23
N PRO A 251 -8.24 -10.95 14.32
CA PRO A 251 -9.05 -11.40 13.19
C PRO A 251 -9.48 -10.25 12.25
N ASP A 252 -9.17 -9.00 12.59
CA ASP A 252 -9.73 -7.83 11.95
C ASP A 252 -8.71 -7.12 11.04
N VAL A 253 -9.24 -6.52 9.97
CA VAL A 253 -8.57 -5.53 9.14
C VAL A 253 -9.22 -4.18 9.36
N HIS A 254 -8.41 -3.15 9.55
CA HIS A 254 -8.80 -1.77 9.70
C HIS A 254 -8.21 -0.95 8.56
N VAL A 255 -9.00 -0.03 8.02
CA VAL A 255 -8.56 0.87 6.94
C VAL A 255 -8.70 2.31 7.42
N GLY A 256 -7.61 3.05 7.37
CA GLY A 256 -7.58 4.50 7.58
C GLY A 256 -7.57 5.21 6.23
N LEU A 257 -8.43 6.21 6.08
CA LEU A 257 -8.52 7.06 4.90
C LEU A 257 -8.25 8.50 5.32
N SER A 258 -7.13 9.06 4.89
CA SER A 258 -6.74 10.45 5.15
C SER A 258 -6.87 11.26 3.88
N VAL A 259 -7.69 12.30 3.91
CA VAL A 259 -8.10 13.02 2.70
C VAL A 259 -8.10 14.51 2.94
N ASP A 260 -7.42 15.24 2.05
CA ASP A 260 -7.42 16.69 2.01
C ASP A 260 -8.68 17.23 1.30
N ALA A 261 -9.33 18.20 1.94
CA ALA A 261 -10.51 18.90 1.42
C ALA A 261 -10.24 19.69 0.14
N SER A 262 -8.98 20.03 -0.16
CA SER A 262 -8.62 20.74 -1.41
C SER A 262 -8.89 19.92 -2.68
N VAL A 263 -9.08 18.61 -2.55
CA VAL A 263 -9.25 17.67 -3.67
C VAL A 263 -10.58 16.95 -3.60
N VAL A 264 -10.93 16.44 -2.42
CA VAL A 264 -12.17 15.69 -2.19
C VAL A 264 -13.04 16.51 -1.26
N GLU A 265 -14.04 17.20 -1.83
CA GLU A 265 -14.95 18.05 -1.08
C GLU A 265 -15.82 17.22 -0.12
N ASP A 266 -16.55 16.24 -0.67
CA ASP A 266 -17.33 15.27 0.11
C ASP A 266 -16.46 14.05 0.49
N ARG A 267 -15.65 14.22 1.53
CA ARG A 267 -14.76 13.17 2.09
C ARG A 267 -15.54 11.98 2.62
N ASP A 268 -16.75 12.21 3.13
CA ASP A 268 -17.60 11.13 3.64
C ASP A 268 -18.15 10.28 2.48
N ALA A 269 -18.48 10.84 1.32
CA ALA A 269 -18.84 10.06 0.14
C ALA A 269 -17.72 9.13 -0.33
N LEU A 270 -16.47 9.61 -0.39
CA LEU A 270 -15.34 8.75 -0.74
C LEU A 270 -15.15 7.61 0.28
N ALA A 271 -15.30 7.92 1.57
CA ALA A 271 -15.23 6.91 2.64
C ALA A 271 -16.35 5.86 2.52
N ARG A 272 -17.59 6.28 2.19
CA ARG A 272 -18.72 5.37 1.94
C ARG A 272 -18.44 4.43 0.77
N LEU A 273 -18.01 4.96 -0.37
CA LEU A 273 -17.68 4.17 -1.56
C LEU A 273 -16.56 3.14 -1.31
N LEU A 274 -15.54 3.52 -0.55
CA LEU A 274 -14.48 2.59 -0.15
C LEU A 274 -15.02 1.48 0.76
N ASN A 275 -15.83 1.85 1.75
CA ASN A 275 -16.42 0.88 2.66
C ASN A 275 -17.35 -0.11 1.93
N GLU A 276 -18.23 0.38 1.07
CA GLU A 276 -19.15 -0.43 0.26
C GLU A 276 -18.39 -1.48 -0.56
N ARG A 277 -17.33 -1.07 -1.28
CA ARG A 277 -16.50 -1.99 -2.07
C ARG A 277 -15.79 -3.04 -1.23
N ILE A 278 -15.32 -2.70 -0.02
CA ILE A 278 -14.70 -3.69 0.87
C ILE A 278 -15.75 -4.68 1.39
N LEU A 279 -16.94 -4.19 1.75
CA LEU A 279 -18.05 -5.01 2.23
C LEU A 279 -18.58 -5.96 1.14
N GLU A 280 -18.68 -5.52 -0.10
CA GLU A 280 -19.01 -6.35 -1.27
C GLU A 280 -18.05 -7.51 -1.42
N VAL A 281 -16.74 -7.24 -1.33
CA VAL A 281 -15.69 -8.27 -1.38
C VAL A 281 -15.78 -9.24 -0.21
N CYS A 282 -16.18 -8.77 0.97
CA CYS A 282 -16.38 -9.61 2.14
C CYS A 282 -17.67 -10.46 2.05
N GLY A 283 -18.55 -10.22 1.06
CA GLY A 283 -19.86 -10.86 0.96
C GLY A 283 -20.85 -10.38 2.02
N THR A 284 -20.63 -9.20 2.59
CA THR A 284 -21.46 -8.62 3.66
C THR A 284 -22.17 -7.37 3.16
N SER A 285 -23.35 -7.50 2.57
CA SER A 285 -24.18 -6.34 2.21
C SER A 285 -24.85 -5.79 3.48
N GLY A 286 -24.26 -4.79 4.13
CA GLY A 286 -24.83 -4.17 5.33
C GLY A 286 -24.50 -2.68 5.43
N PRO A 287 -25.40 -1.85 5.97
CA PRO A 287 -25.14 -0.42 6.14
C PRO A 287 -23.93 -0.20 7.06
N LEU A 288 -23.19 0.90 6.84
CA LEU A 288 -22.14 1.38 7.74
C LEU A 288 -22.63 1.31 9.18
N ARG A 289 -22.03 0.42 9.99
CA ARG A 289 -22.07 0.64 11.44
C ARG A 289 -21.34 1.95 11.66
N GLU A 290 -22.08 2.98 12.11
CA GLU A 290 -21.60 4.35 12.25
C GLU A 290 -20.12 4.37 12.59
N ALA A 291 -19.32 4.88 11.64
CA ALA A 291 -17.94 5.22 11.91
C ALA A 291 -17.98 6.16 13.11
N GLN A 292 -17.46 5.71 14.25
CA GLN A 292 -17.25 6.58 15.40
C GLN A 292 -16.22 7.61 14.97
N CYS A 293 -16.74 8.72 14.43
CA CYS A 293 -15.96 9.89 14.12
C CYS A 293 -15.31 10.29 15.45
N CYS A 294 -14.02 10.03 15.59
CA CYS A 294 -13.27 10.41 16.77
C CYS A 294 -13.28 11.94 16.82
N SER A 295 -14.29 12.49 17.49
CA SER A 295 -14.31 13.90 17.86
C SER A 295 -13.06 14.15 18.71
N PRO A 296 -12.31 15.23 18.47
CA PRO A 296 -11.15 15.53 19.28
C PRO A 296 -11.64 15.77 20.72
N LEU A 297 -11.23 14.90 21.64
CA LEU A 297 -11.26 15.17 23.07
C LEU A 297 -10.26 16.31 23.34
N LEU A 298 -10.67 17.54 23.04
CA LEU A 298 -10.03 18.73 23.60
C LEU A 298 -10.61 18.93 25.00
N PRO A 299 -9.81 18.87 26.07
CA PRO A 299 -10.26 19.30 27.39
C PRO A 299 -10.57 20.81 27.34
N LYS A 300 -11.67 21.19 27.98
CA LYS A 300 -12.01 22.58 28.29
C LYS A 300 -11.00 23.18 29.28
#